data_AF-A0A971TZI0-F1
#
_entry.id   AF-A0A971TZI0-F1
#
_cell.length_a   1.000
_cell.length_b   1.000
_cell.length_c   1.000
_cell.angle_alpha   90.00
_cell.angle_beta   90.00
_cell.angle_gamma   90.00
#
_symmetry.space_group_name_H-M   'P 1'
#
loop_
_entity.id
_entity.type
_entity.pdbx_description
1 polymer ?
#
loop_
_entity_poly.entity_id
_entity_poly.type
_entity_poly.pdbx_seq_one_letter_code
_entity_poly.pdbx_strand_id
1 'polypeptide(L)' 'MECTTIQESEYIVFYYPPYVFEENNDAVMSTVNDLAWSWNPSDSGYEWNIENPIYQRSDPEKYGYAVCRPVRPLKK' A
#
# COMPACT_ATOMS: atom_id res chain seq x y z
N MET A 1 -14.92 -15.20 17.41
CA MET A 1 -14.60 -14.11 16.48
C MET A 1 -14.15 -12.95 17.35
N GLU A 2 -12.89 -12.57 17.25
CA GLU A 2 -12.34 -11.46 18.04
C GLU A 2 -12.46 -10.17 17.25
N CYS A 3 -12.77 -9.07 17.93
CA CYS A 3 -12.91 -7.75 17.34
C CYS A 3 -11.83 -6.85 17.94
N THR A 4 -11.08 -6.16 17.08
CA THR A 4 -10.04 -5.23 17.48
C THR A 4 -10.27 -3.90 16.79
N THR A 5 -10.16 -2.82 17.56
CA THR A 5 -10.22 -1.46 17.02
C THR A 5 -8.87 -1.08 16.45
N ILE A 6 -8.86 -0.61 15.20
CA ILE A 6 -7.68 -0.06 14.55
C ILE A 6 -7.83 1.45 14.54
N GLN A 7 -6.79 2.18 15.00
CA GLN A 7 -6.80 3.63 14.99
C GLN A 7 -6.74 4.17 13.55
N GLU A 8 -7.29 5.36 13.32
CA GLU A 8 -7.16 6.02 12.03
C GLU A 8 -5.70 6.36 11.71
N SER A 9 -5.34 6.34 10.43
CA SER A 9 -4.01 6.70 9.94
C SER A 9 -4.12 7.22 8.51
N GLU A 10 -3.15 8.03 8.11
CA GLU A 10 -2.91 8.34 6.70
C GLU A 10 -2.21 7.16 6.03
N TYR A 11 -2.36 7.02 4.71
CA TYR A 11 -1.75 5.95 3.92
C TYR A 11 -1.19 6.48 2.62
N ILE A 12 0.01 6.01 2.26
CA ILE A 12 0.50 6.09 0.90
C ILE A 12 0.01 4.86 0.14
N VAL A 13 -0.58 5.08 -1.03
CA VAL A 13 -1.17 4.03 -1.86
C VAL A 13 -0.31 3.85 -3.10
N PHE A 14 0.39 2.72 -3.16
CA PHE A 14 1.12 2.29 -4.35
C PHE A 14 0.15 1.50 -5.22
N TYR A 15 -0.10 1.98 -6.43
CA TYR A 15 -1.25 1.56 -7.23
C TYR A 15 -0.86 1.22 -8.66
N TYR A 16 -1.47 0.14 -9.18
CA TYR A 16 -1.50 -0.20 -10.58
C TYR A 16 -2.96 -0.39 -11.04
N PRO A 17 -3.36 0.20 -12.19
CA PRO A 17 -4.73 0.13 -12.70
C PRO A 17 -5.17 -1.28 -13.10
N PRO A 18 -6.44 -1.50 -13.48
CA PRO A 18 -6.90 -2.81 -13.91
C PRO A 18 -6.04 -3.45 -15.01
N TYR A 19 -5.85 -4.77 -14.93
CA TYR A 19 -5.01 -5.56 -15.81
C TYR A 19 -5.58 -6.96 -16.02
N VAL A 20 -5.17 -7.60 -17.12
CA VAL A 20 -5.49 -9.01 -17.39
C VAL A 20 -4.69 -9.88 -16.42
N PHE A 21 -5.37 -10.52 -15.47
CA PHE A 21 -4.75 -11.27 -14.38
C PHE A 21 -3.80 -12.36 -14.88
N GLU A 22 -4.28 -13.23 -15.77
CA GLU A 22 -3.51 -14.36 -16.31
C GLU A 22 -2.23 -13.93 -17.04
N GLU A 23 -2.19 -12.72 -17.60
CA GLU A 23 -1.06 -12.24 -18.38
C GLU A 23 -0.05 -11.46 -17.53
N ASN A 24 -0.52 -10.68 -16.56
CA ASN A 24 0.28 -9.60 -15.97
C ASN A 24 0.41 -9.66 -14.44
N ASN A 25 -0.26 -10.59 -13.75
CA ASN A 25 -0.35 -10.55 -12.29
C ASN A 25 1.01 -10.50 -11.58
N ASP A 26 1.93 -11.38 -11.95
CA ASP A 26 3.23 -11.47 -11.28
C ASP A 26 4.06 -10.19 -11.50
N ALA A 27 4.05 -9.68 -12.73
CA ALA A 27 4.77 -8.45 -13.08
C ALA A 27 4.20 -7.24 -12.33
N VAL A 28 2.87 -7.11 -12.28
CA VAL A 28 2.19 -6.02 -11.58
C VAL A 28 2.45 -6.10 -10.07
N MET A 29 2.24 -7.27 -9.47
CA MET A 29 2.45 -7.45 -8.03
C MET A 29 3.90 -7.19 -7.63
N SER A 30 4.88 -7.71 -8.39
CA SER A 30 6.30 -7.46 -8.10
C SER A 30 6.61 -5.97 -8.17
N THR A 31 6.23 -5.31 -9.27
CA THR A 31 6.53 -3.87 -9.48
C THR A 31 5.94 -3.00 -8.38
N VAL A 32 4.68 -3.23 -7.99
CA VAL A 32 4.03 -2.46 -6.93
C VAL A 32 4.66 -2.73 -5.57
N ASN A 33 5.02 -3.98 -5.25
CA ASN A 33 5.69 -4.31 -4.00
C ASN A 33 7.11 -3.73 -3.93
N ASP A 34 7.88 -3.83 -5.01
CA ASP A 34 9.23 -3.29 -5.09
C ASP A 34 9.22 -1.78 -4.87
N LEU A 35 8.28 -1.07 -5.50
CA LEU A 35 8.09 0.36 -5.26
C LEU A 35 7.65 0.64 -3.81
N ALA A 36 6.67 -0.10 -3.30
CA ALA A 36 6.15 0.10 -1.95
C ALA A 36 7.22 -0.09 -0.86
N TRP A 37 8.18 -1.00 -1.06
CA TRP A 37 9.25 -1.27 -0.09
C TRP A 37 10.51 -0.43 -0.27
N SER A 38 10.79 0.04 -1.49
CA SER A 38 11.96 0.89 -1.77
C SER A 38 11.71 2.39 -1.56
N TRP A 39 10.45 2.83 -1.58
CA TRP A 39 10.11 4.24 -1.42
C TRP A 39 10.34 4.74 0.02
N ASN A 40 10.91 5.93 0.15
CA ASN A 40 11.24 6.54 1.43
C ASN A 40 10.26 7.68 1.78
N PRO A 41 9.48 7.57 2.87
CA PRO A 41 8.46 8.56 3.22
C PRO A 41 9.03 9.90 3.68
N SER A 42 10.27 9.92 4.18
CA SER A 42 10.88 11.16 4.69
C SER A 42 11.15 12.17 3.58
N ASP A 43 11.35 11.70 2.35
CA ASP A 43 11.50 12.55 1.15
C ASP A 43 10.22 13.36 0.86
N SER A 44 9.07 12.94 1.41
CA SER A 44 7.77 13.60 1.29
C SER A 44 7.24 14.16 2.62
N GLY A 45 8.08 14.23 3.66
CA GLY A 45 7.68 14.77 4.97
C GLY A 45 6.84 13.83 5.83
N TYR A 46 6.93 12.52 5.60
CA TYR A 46 6.24 11.48 6.36
C TYR A 46 7.22 10.49 6.99
N GLU A 47 6.75 9.72 7.96
CA GLU A 47 7.41 8.51 8.46
C GLU A 47 6.44 7.33 8.46
N TRP A 48 6.97 6.11 8.40
CA TRP A 48 6.15 4.91 8.47
C TRP A 48 5.47 4.79 9.84
N ASN A 49 4.17 4.54 9.83
CA ASN A 49 3.40 4.31 11.04
C ASN A 49 3.27 2.81 11.29
N ILE A 50 4.22 2.24 12.04
CA ILE A 50 4.29 0.80 12.32
C ILE A 50 3.19 0.27 13.26
N GLU A 51 2.43 1.16 13.91
CA GLU A 51 1.33 0.79 14.80
C GLU A 51 0.05 0.45 14.03
N ASN A 52 -0.01 0.86 12.75
CA ASN A 52 -1.12 0.58 11.85
C ASN A 52 -0.79 -0.56 10.89
N PRO A 53 -1.80 -1.34 10.48
CA PRO A 53 -1.60 -2.43 9.53
C PRO A 53 -1.32 -1.91 8.12
N ILE A 54 -0.60 -2.72 7.34
CA ILE A 54 -0.49 -2.56 5.90
C ILE A 54 -1.67 -3.30 5.26
N TYR A 55 -2.31 -2.66 4.28
CA TYR A 55 -3.40 -3.28 3.52
C TYR A 55 -2.97 -3.58 2.09
N GLN A 56 -3.49 -4.65 1.54
CA GLN A 56 -3.42 -4.93 0.11
C GLN A 56 -4.84 -4.95 -0.46
N ARG A 57 -4.99 -4.38 -1.65
CA ARG A 57 -6.23 -4.42 -2.43
C ARG A 57 -5.92 -5.13 -3.74
N SER A 58 -6.67 -6.18 -4.04
CA SER A 58 -6.53 -6.95 -5.27
C SER A 58 -7.91 -7.21 -5.86
N ASP A 59 -8.19 -6.52 -6.95
CA ASP A 59 -9.30 -6.82 -7.86
C ASP A 59 -8.80 -6.48 -9.27
N PRO A 60 -8.01 -7.38 -9.89
CA PRO A 60 -7.27 -7.11 -11.12
C PRO A 60 -8.10 -6.51 -12.24
N GLU A 61 -9.36 -6.93 -12.39
CA GLU A 61 -10.19 -6.53 -13.53
C GLU A 61 -10.99 -5.25 -13.29
N LYS A 62 -11.27 -4.88 -12.03
CA LYS A 62 -12.09 -3.69 -11.72
C LYS A 62 -11.33 -2.56 -11.07
N TYR A 63 -10.44 -2.88 -10.13
CA TYR A 63 -9.66 -1.89 -9.39
C TYR A 63 -8.20 -1.85 -9.85
N GLY A 64 -7.63 -3.03 -10.11
CA GLY A 64 -6.20 -3.29 -10.24
C GLY A 64 -5.61 -3.83 -8.93
N TYR A 65 -4.37 -3.45 -8.65
CA TYR A 65 -3.63 -3.88 -7.46
C TYR A 65 -3.10 -2.67 -6.71
N ALA A 66 -3.19 -2.70 -5.38
CA ALA A 66 -2.57 -1.68 -4.54
C ALA A 66 -2.00 -2.23 -3.23
N VAL A 67 -0.91 -1.60 -2.78
CA VAL A 67 -0.37 -1.73 -1.43
C VAL A 67 -0.56 -0.39 -0.72
N CYS A 68 -1.30 -0.39 0.38
CA CYS A 68 -1.52 0.78 1.22
C CYS A 68 -0.62 0.69 2.45
N ARG A 69 0.38 1.56 2.54
CA ARG A 69 1.30 1.61 3.68
C ARG A 69 0.95 2.78 4.61
N PRO A 70 0.77 2.53 5.92
CA PRO A 70 0.40 3.57 6.86
C PRO A 70 1.56 4.53 7.11
N VAL A 71 1.25 5.82 7.12
CA VAL A 71 2.19 6.91 7.40
C VAL A 71 1.64 7.86 8.46
N ARG A 72 2.54 8.60 9.08
CA ARG A 72 2.22 9.75 9.91
C ARG A 72 3.14 10.92 9.53
N PRO A 73 2.70 12.18 9.71
CA PRO A 73 3.55 13.34 9.43
C PRO A 73 4.85 13.27 10.22
N LEU A 74 5.96 13.61 9.59
CA LEU A 74 7.25 13.72 10.27
C LEU A 74 7.13 14.85 11.31
N LYS A 75 7.25 14.52 12.60
CA LYS A 75 7.24 15.55 13.65
C LYS A 75 8.48 16.44 13.46
N LYS A 76 8.26 17.74 13.29
CA LYS A 76 9.33 18.76 13.28
C LYS A 76 9.97 18.90 14.65
#